data_AF-A0A5S4EUS0-F1
#
_entry.id   AF-A0A5S4EUS0-F1
#
_cell.length_a   1.000
_cell.length_b   1.000
_cell.length_c   1.000
_cell.angle_alpha   90.00
_cell.angle_beta   90.00
_cell.angle_gamma   90.00
#
_symmetry.space_group_name_H-M   'P 1'
#
loop_
_entity.id
_entity.type
_entity.pdbx_description
1 polymer ?
#
loop_
_entity_poly.entity_id
_entity_poly.type
_entity_poly.pdbx_seq_one_letter_code
_entity_poly.pdbx_strand_id
1 'polypeptide(L)'
;MPRRYRLGLPALLITGVYLVALAVAAVIALTSGDLAALRRLTLFTETAKDTTAAWANVLLPVLVGMAWAWALWQSLRGPLAGPPPELDRDARRLRVALYAAAGSWLLYPLLPAWPWWAVVLDAVVMWVVVLLFHPVLGRSLEYADRARAAGVLAYGGIAVIEVLDVLDVSTPGAGLICGLAVLVWTVLVLRAQRRDSRWRPATVVYGIAALVAPVGVALVGLLLAILENHANDLTSAGDALMVIWLARSAHDLADPRHQPSPAPS
;
A
#
# COMPACT_ATOMS: atom_id res chain seq x y z
N MET A 1 -19.16 -5.65 -23.61
CA MET A 1 -17.84 -5.34 -24.21
C MET A 1 -16.75 -5.48 -23.14
N PRO A 2 -15.67 -6.24 -23.39
CA PRO A 2 -14.59 -6.40 -22.42
C PRO A 2 -13.96 -5.06 -22.11
N ARG A 3 -13.89 -4.69 -20.82
CA ARG A 3 -13.26 -3.44 -20.36
C ARG A 3 -11.77 -3.50 -20.70
N ARG A 4 -11.34 -2.73 -21.69
CA ARG A 4 -9.92 -2.63 -22.05
C ARG A 4 -9.22 -1.70 -21.05
N TYR A 5 -8.18 -2.20 -20.42
CA TYR A 5 -7.27 -1.41 -19.60
C TYR A 5 -6.15 -0.85 -20.48
N ARG A 6 -5.75 0.41 -20.28
CA ARG A 6 -4.75 1.07 -21.14
C ARG A 6 -3.38 0.37 -21.09
N LEU A 7 -3.01 -0.16 -19.93
CA LEU A 7 -1.72 -0.81 -19.68
C LEU A 7 -1.90 -2.28 -19.28
N GLY A 8 -3.00 -2.91 -19.71
CA GLY A 8 -3.31 -4.29 -19.33
C GLY A 8 -2.24 -5.29 -19.74
N LEU A 9 -1.68 -5.17 -20.95
CA LEU A 9 -0.64 -6.09 -21.44
C LEU A 9 0.69 -5.96 -20.66
N PRO A 10 1.31 -4.76 -20.54
CA PRO A 10 2.57 -4.64 -19.78
C PRO A 10 2.39 -5.01 -18.31
N ALA A 11 1.25 -4.68 -17.70
CA ALA A 11 0.93 -5.11 -16.35
C ALA A 11 0.89 -6.65 -16.24
N LEU A 12 0.32 -7.34 -17.23
CA LEU A 12 0.20 -8.80 -17.22
C LEU A 12 1.58 -9.45 -17.35
N LEU A 13 2.44 -8.89 -18.21
CA LEU A 13 3.81 -9.37 -18.37
C LEU A 13 4.61 -9.22 -17.08
N ILE A 14 4.60 -8.03 -16.47
CA ILE A 14 5.35 -7.76 -15.23
C ILE A 14 4.84 -8.63 -14.08
N THR A 15 3.52 -8.70 -13.88
CA THR A 15 2.94 -9.58 -12.85
C THR A 15 3.23 -11.06 -13.14
N GLY A 16 3.21 -11.48 -14.40
CA GLY A 16 3.55 -12.84 -14.81
C GLY A 16 5.00 -13.21 -14.47
N VAL A 17 5.95 -12.32 -14.78
CA VAL A 17 7.37 -12.50 -14.42
C VAL A 17 7.53 -12.61 -12.89
N TYR A 18 6.86 -11.74 -12.14
CA TYR A 18 6.88 -11.81 -10.67
C TYR A 18 6.31 -13.13 -10.13
N LEU A 19 5.18 -13.61 -10.68
CA LEU A 19 4.59 -14.90 -10.29
C LEU A 19 5.51 -16.09 -10.60
N VAL A 20 6.20 -16.06 -11.74
CA VAL A 20 7.20 -17.09 -12.09
C VAL A 20 8.36 -17.06 -11.09
N ALA A 21 8.90 -15.88 -10.77
CA ALA A 21 9.96 -15.74 -9.78
C ALA A 21 9.52 -16.24 -8.39
N LEU A 22 8.30 -15.93 -7.97
CA LEU A 22 7.71 -16.41 -6.73
C LEU A 22 7.59 -17.95 -6.71
N ALA A 23 7.11 -18.56 -7.80
CA ALA A 23 7.00 -20.01 -7.92
C ALA A 23 8.37 -20.70 -7.87
N VAL A 24 9.37 -20.17 -8.58
CA VAL A 24 10.75 -20.68 -8.56
C VAL A 24 11.33 -20.59 -7.16
N ALA A 25 11.18 -19.46 -6.48
CA ALA A 25 11.66 -19.29 -5.10
C ALA A 25 10.97 -20.24 -4.11
N ALA A 26 9.67 -20.49 -4.28
CA ALA A 26 8.94 -21.47 -3.47
C ALA A 26 9.44 -22.90 -3.69
N VAL A 27 9.72 -23.29 -4.94
CA VAL A 27 10.30 -24.61 -5.25
C VAL A 27 11.68 -24.75 -4.63
N ILE A 28 12.56 -23.75 -4.79
CA ILE A 28 13.89 -23.74 -4.17
C ILE A 28 13.78 -23.92 -2.66
N ALA A 29 12.89 -23.16 -2.00
CA ALA A 29 12.67 -23.29 -0.57
C ALA A 29 12.22 -24.68 -0.15
N LEU A 30 11.32 -25.32 -0.91
CA LEU A 30 10.84 -26.68 -0.62
C LEU A 30 11.93 -27.75 -0.85
N THR A 31 12.78 -27.60 -1.86
CA THR A 31 13.78 -28.61 -2.22
C THR A 31 15.10 -28.47 -1.46
N SER A 32 15.52 -27.24 -1.17
CA SER A 32 16.83 -26.95 -0.55
C SER A 32 16.72 -26.54 0.92
N GLY A 33 15.52 -26.18 1.38
CA GLY A 33 15.31 -25.56 2.68
C GLY A 33 15.71 -24.08 2.76
N ASP A 34 16.20 -23.48 1.66
CA ASP A 34 16.61 -22.08 1.61
C ASP A 34 15.41 -21.14 1.36
N LEU A 35 15.01 -20.42 2.42
CA LEU A 35 13.91 -19.46 2.39
C LEU A 35 14.34 -18.05 1.94
N ALA A 36 15.63 -17.80 1.70
CA ALA A 36 16.16 -16.45 1.48
C ALA A 36 15.53 -15.78 0.26
N ALA A 37 15.51 -16.48 -0.89
CA ALA A 37 14.93 -15.95 -2.12
C ALA A 37 13.42 -15.67 -1.99
N LEU A 38 12.70 -16.59 -1.34
CA LEU A 38 11.26 -16.46 -1.14
C LEU A 38 10.93 -15.27 -0.24
N ARG A 39 11.57 -15.19 0.93
CA ARG A 39 11.35 -14.07 1.87
C ARG A 39 11.80 -12.74 1.32
N ARG A 40 12.87 -12.69 0.53
CA ARG A 40 13.28 -11.46 -0.15
C ARG A 40 12.22 -10.97 -1.13
N LEU A 41 11.62 -11.87 -1.91
CA LEU A 41 10.57 -11.51 -2.87
C LEU A 41 9.27 -11.07 -2.20
N THR A 42 8.94 -11.60 -1.02
CA THR A 42 7.62 -11.42 -0.42
C THR A 42 7.60 -10.47 0.78
N LEU A 43 8.72 -10.38 1.51
CA LEU A 43 8.86 -9.59 2.75
C LEU A 43 9.89 -8.48 2.65
N PHE A 44 10.69 -8.45 1.57
CA PHE A 44 11.76 -7.47 1.38
C PHE A 44 12.77 -7.42 2.53
N THR A 45 12.96 -8.54 3.22
CA THR A 45 13.90 -8.70 4.33
C THR A 45 14.89 -9.81 4.03
N GLU A 46 16.12 -9.66 4.51
CA GLU A 46 17.12 -10.74 4.48
C GLU A 46 16.84 -11.72 5.64
N THR A 47 16.96 -13.02 5.36
CA THR A 47 16.70 -14.08 6.34
C THR A 47 17.71 -14.07 7.48
N ALA A 48 17.22 -14.11 8.72
CA ALA A 48 17.98 -14.63 9.84
C ALA A 48 18.30 -16.12 9.59
N LYS A 49 19.57 -16.52 9.81
CA LYS A 49 20.13 -17.82 9.42
C LYS A 49 19.43 -19.07 9.99
N ASP A 50 18.54 -18.92 10.97
CA ASP A 50 18.08 -20.04 11.80
C ASP A 50 16.61 -20.45 11.62
N THR A 51 15.97 -20.10 10.49
CA THR A 51 14.58 -20.56 10.25
C THR A 51 14.55 -21.91 9.54
N THR A 52 14.10 -22.95 10.22
CA THR A 52 13.91 -24.28 9.61
C THR A 52 12.77 -24.27 8.58
N ALA A 53 12.94 -25.03 7.50
CA ALA A 53 11.95 -25.14 6.41
C ALA A 53 10.74 -26.00 6.83
N ALA A 54 9.87 -25.44 7.67
CA ALA A 54 8.53 -25.97 7.88
C ALA A 54 7.62 -25.53 6.71
N TRP A 55 6.66 -26.37 6.32
CA TRP A 55 5.72 -26.05 5.23
C TRP A 55 4.97 -24.72 5.44
N ALA A 56 4.68 -24.36 6.69
CA ALA A 56 4.09 -23.08 7.06
C ALA A 56 4.99 -21.88 6.70
N ASN A 57 6.30 -22.03 6.82
CA ASN A 57 7.30 -21.01 6.48
C ASN A 57 7.45 -20.80 4.97
N VAL A 58 6.92 -21.70 4.14
CA VAL A 58 6.82 -21.52 2.69
C VAL A 58 5.45 -20.97 2.31
N LEU A 59 4.38 -21.55 2.87
CA LEU A 59 3.01 -21.20 2.48
C LEU A 59 2.69 -19.73 2.76
N LEU A 60 3.06 -19.21 3.93
CA LEU A 60 2.71 -17.85 4.31
C LEU A 60 3.41 -16.81 3.41
N PRO A 61 4.74 -16.84 3.19
CA PRO A 61 5.39 -16.00 2.20
C PRO A 61 4.78 -16.13 0.80
N VAL A 62 4.43 -17.32 0.33
CA VAL A 62 3.78 -17.49 -0.97
C VAL A 62 2.44 -16.73 -1.03
N LEU A 63 1.61 -16.82 0.01
CA LEU A 63 0.35 -16.06 0.08
C LEU A 63 0.58 -14.55 0.08
N VAL A 64 1.58 -14.07 0.82
CA VAL A 64 2.00 -12.65 0.83
C VAL A 64 2.50 -12.25 -0.57
N GLY A 65 3.29 -13.10 -1.21
CA GLY A 65 3.74 -12.92 -2.58
C GLY A 65 2.59 -12.80 -3.57
N MET A 66 1.56 -13.63 -3.43
CA MET A 66 0.36 -13.55 -4.26
C MET A 66 -0.41 -12.24 -4.03
N ALA A 67 -0.44 -11.73 -2.80
CA ALA A 67 -0.99 -10.40 -2.51
C ALA A 67 -0.20 -9.28 -3.21
N TRP A 68 1.14 -9.36 -3.22
CA TRP A 68 2.00 -8.43 -3.96
C TRP A 68 1.86 -8.56 -5.49
N ALA A 69 1.73 -9.77 -6.02
CA ALA A 69 1.44 -9.99 -7.43
C ALA A 69 0.12 -9.31 -7.84
N TRP A 70 -0.89 -9.43 -6.97
CA TRP A 70 -2.16 -8.73 -7.14
C TRP A 70 -1.99 -7.22 -7.04
N ALA A 71 -1.20 -6.71 -6.10
CA ALA A 71 -0.89 -5.29 -5.96
C ALA A 71 -0.21 -4.71 -7.21
N LEU A 72 0.78 -5.42 -7.75
CA LEU A 72 1.45 -5.09 -9.02
C LEU A 72 0.45 -5.01 -10.17
N TRP A 73 -0.41 -6.02 -10.32
CA TRP A 73 -1.44 -6.03 -11.36
C TRP A 73 -2.41 -4.85 -11.22
N GLN A 74 -2.90 -4.60 -10.00
CA GLN A 74 -3.84 -3.51 -9.73
C GLN A 74 -3.22 -2.13 -9.99
N SER A 75 -1.92 -1.98 -9.71
CA SER A 75 -1.19 -0.72 -9.88
C SER A 75 -0.82 -0.45 -11.33
N LEU A 76 -0.32 -1.46 -12.03
CA LEU A 76 0.22 -1.32 -13.38
C LEU A 76 -0.84 -1.32 -14.48
N ARG A 77 -2.00 -1.97 -14.28
CA ARG A 77 -3.04 -2.06 -15.33
C ARG A 77 -3.55 -0.70 -15.80
N GLY A 78 -3.38 0.34 -14.99
CA GLY A 78 -3.82 1.70 -15.30
C GLY A 78 -5.34 1.90 -15.16
N PRO A 79 -5.82 3.13 -15.39
CA PRO A 79 -7.24 3.41 -15.41
C PRO A 79 -7.92 2.75 -16.63
N LEU A 80 -9.25 2.69 -16.60
CA LEU A 80 -10.04 2.18 -17.72
C LEU A 80 -9.75 2.99 -18.99
N ALA A 81 -9.74 2.31 -20.15
CA ALA A 81 -9.67 3.00 -21.43
C ALA A 81 -10.93 3.85 -21.66
N GLY A 82 -10.73 5.05 -22.20
CA GLY A 82 -11.75 6.08 -22.40
C GLY A 82 -11.13 7.46 -22.40
N PRO A 83 -11.82 8.50 -22.90
CA PRO A 83 -11.32 9.88 -22.84
C PRO A 83 -11.02 10.27 -21.39
N PRO A 84 -9.87 10.90 -21.11
CA PRO A 84 -9.54 11.29 -19.74
C PRO A 84 -10.55 12.32 -19.23
N PRO A 85 -11.06 12.18 -17.98
CA PRO A 85 -11.91 13.20 -17.40
C PRO A 85 -11.14 14.52 -17.27
N GLU A 86 -11.86 15.64 -17.35
CA GLU A 86 -11.28 16.93 -17.00
C GLU A 86 -11.01 16.94 -15.50
N LEU A 87 -9.73 16.84 -15.14
CA LEU A 87 -9.28 16.82 -13.77
C LEU A 87 -8.89 18.22 -13.33
N ASP A 88 -9.48 18.67 -12.24
CA ASP A 88 -9.00 19.83 -11.51
C ASP A 88 -7.52 19.65 -11.12
N ARG A 89 -6.79 20.75 -11.00
CA ARG A 89 -5.35 20.80 -10.71
C ARG A 89 -5.02 20.03 -9.44
N ASP A 90 -5.86 20.13 -8.42
CA ASP A 90 -5.63 19.46 -7.13
C ASP A 90 -5.88 17.96 -7.20
N ALA A 91 -6.93 17.52 -7.93
CA ALA A 91 -7.16 16.10 -8.19
C ALA A 91 -6.01 15.48 -9.01
N ARG A 92 -5.46 16.22 -9.99
CA ARG A 92 -4.29 15.79 -10.76
C ARG A 92 -3.05 15.65 -9.88
N ARG A 93 -2.78 16.62 -9.00
CA ARG A 93 -1.66 16.56 -8.05
C ARG A 93 -1.80 15.37 -7.10
N LEU A 94 -2.97 15.20 -6.49
CA LEU A 94 -3.24 14.08 -5.60
C LEU A 94 -3.05 12.74 -6.31
N ARG A 95 -3.53 12.62 -7.55
CA ARG A 95 -3.34 11.42 -8.36
C ARG A 95 -1.86 11.09 -8.58
N VAL A 96 -1.03 12.08 -8.91
CA VAL A 96 0.41 11.88 -9.07
C VAL A 96 1.05 11.45 -7.75
N ALA A 97 0.70 12.09 -6.64
CA ALA A 97 1.22 11.72 -5.32
C ALA A 97 0.82 10.29 -4.89
N LEU A 98 -0.42 9.88 -5.17
CA LEU A 98 -0.89 8.52 -4.91
C LEU A 98 -0.12 7.47 -5.73
N TYR A 99 0.17 7.75 -7.01
CA TYR A 99 1.02 6.87 -7.81
C TYR A 99 2.48 6.88 -7.34
N ALA A 100 3.01 8.02 -6.92
CA ALA A 100 4.35 8.11 -6.37
C ALA A 100 4.47 7.26 -5.09
N ALA A 101 3.49 7.37 -4.18
CA ALA A 101 3.41 6.57 -2.96
C ALA A 101 3.30 5.07 -3.24
N ALA A 102 2.38 4.67 -4.13
CA ALA A 102 2.27 3.27 -4.54
C ALA A 102 3.55 2.77 -5.23
N GLY A 103 4.18 3.62 -6.05
CA GLY A 103 5.38 3.32 -6.80
C GLY A 103 6.62 3.17 -5.92
N SER A 104 6.80 4.01 -4.89
CA SER A 104 7.95 3.91 -3.99
C SER A 104 7.96 2.58 -3.24
N TRP A 105 6.77 2.07 -2.86
CA TRP A 105 6.62 0.77 -2.20
C TRP A 105 6.92 -0.40 -3.16
N LEU A 106 6.62 -0.25 -4.45
CA LEU A 106 6.94 -1.27 -5.46
C LEU A 106 8.44 -1.35 -5.79
N LEU A 107 9.25 -0.39 -5.35
CA LEU A 107 10.70 -0.45 -5.50
C LEU A 107 11.37 -1.33 -4.44
N TYR A 108 10.69 -1.64 -3.33
CA TYR A 108 11.19 -2.48 -2.22
C TYR A 108 11.82 -3.80 -2.69
N PRO A 109 11.16 -4.61 -3.55
CA PRO A 109 11.75 -5.85 -4.03
C PRO A 109 13.03 -5.71 -4.87
N LEU A 110 13.32 -4.50 -5.37
CA LEU A 110 14.44 -4.27 -6.30
C LEU A 110 15.75 -3.89 -5.61
N LEU A 111 15.72 -3.41 -4.37
CA LEU A 111 16.95 -3.04 -3.66
C LEU A 111 17.41 -4.16 -2.71
N PRO A 112 18.71 -4.46 -2.67
CA PRO A 112 19.25 -5.55 -1.84
C PRO A 112 19.21 -5.25 -0.34
N ALA A 113 19.44 -4.00 0.04
CA ALA A 113 19.33 -3.52 1.40
C ALA A 113 18.63 -2.17 1.34
N TRP A 114 17.58 -2.02 2.14
CA TRP A 114 16.83 -0.77 2.18
C TRP A 114 17.59 0.24 3.04
N PRO A 115 18.01 1.39 2.49
CA PRO A 115 18.66 2.40 3.30
C PRO A 115 17.63 3.06 4.22
N TRP A 116 18.05 3.44 5.44
CA TRP A 116 17.17 4.09 6.43
C TRP A 116 16.40 5.29 5.87
N TRP A 117 17.03 6.07 4.97
CA TRP A 117 16.40 7.26 4.39
C TRP A 117 15.20 6.94 3.50
N ALA A 118 15.04 5.71 3.05
CA ALA A 118 13.92 5.34 2.20
C ALA A 118 12.61 5.22 3.00
N VAL A 119 12.65 4.88 4.30
CA VAL A 119 11.49 4.99 5.19
C VAL A 119 11.09 6.46 5.35
N VAL A 120 12.07 7.36 5.52
CA VAL A 120 11.85 8.81 5.54
C VAL A 120 11.22 9.28 4.23
N LEU A 121 11.70 8.80 3.08
CA LEU A 121 11.15 9.14 1.78
C LEU A 121 9.68 8.72 1.66
N ASP A 122 9.34 7.49 2.04
CA ASP A 122 7.96 7.01 2.01
C ASP A 122 7.04 7.82 2.93
N ALA A 123 7.53 8.13 4.13
CA ALA A 123 6.81 8.98 5.07
C ALA A 123 6.59 10.39 4.48
N VAL A 124 7.58 10.97 3.82
CA VAL A 124 7.46 12.28 3.14
C VAL A 124 6.48 12.21 1.96
N VAL A 125 6.54 11.16 1.14
CA VAL A 125 5.61 10.99 0.01
C VAL A 125 4.17 10.82 0.51
N MET A 126 3.95 10.02 1.55
CA MET A 126 2.64 9.88 2.19
C MET A 126 2.19 11.17 2.88
N TRP A 127 3.10 11.94 3.46
CA TRP A 127 2.79 13.26 3.99
C TRP A 127 2.31 14.22 2.89
N VAL A 128 2.90 14.18 1.70
CA VAL A 128 2.38 14.92 0.53
C VAL A 128 0.98 14.44 0.14
N VAL A 129 0.72 13.13 0.15
CA VAL A 129 -0.62 12.56 -0.08
C VAL A 129 -1.64 13.12 0.91
N VAL A 130 -1.31 13.17 2.21
CA VAL A 130 -2.15 13.76 3.26
C VAL A 130 -2.52 15.20 2.93
N LEU A 131 -1.52 16.02 2.58
CA LEU A 131 -1.73 17.44 2.30
C LEU A 131 -2.61 17.65 1.07
N LEU A 132 -2.46 16.81 0.04
CA LEU A 132 -3.23 16.89 -1.20
C LEU A 132 -4.64 16.29 -1.09
N PHE A 133 -4.88 15.42 -0.12
CA PHE A 133 -6.24 14.94 0.16
C PHE A 133 -7.16 16.05 0.68
N HIS A 134 -6.62 17.01 1.43
CA HIS A 134 -7.40 18.09 2.02
C HIS A 134 -8.16 18.96 1.00
N PRO A 135 -7.53 19.56 -0.04
CA PRO A 135 -8.27 20.35 -1.02
C PRO A 135 -9.25 19.50 -1.85
N VAL A 136 -8.91 18.23 -2.10
CA VAL A 136 -9.75 17.34 -2.91
C VAL A 136 -10.99 16.90 -2.13
N LEU A 137 -10.85 16.48 -0.87
CA LEU A 137 -11.95 15.96 -0.06
C LEU A 137 -12.61 16.99 0.85
N GLY A 138 -12.04 18.19 1.01
CA GLY A 138 -12.43 19.17 2.03
C GLY A 138 -13.92 19.53 2.03
N ARG A 139 -14.57 19.55 0.85
CA ARG A 139 -16.02 19.81 0.75
C ARG A 139 -16.90 18.68 1.28
N SER A 140 -16.39 17.45 1.32
CA SER A 140 -17.11 16.24 1.77
C SER A 140 -16.82 15.86 3.22
N LEU A 141 -15.81 16.51 3.83
CA LEU A 141 -15.23 16.14 5.11
C LEU A 141 -15.56 17.21 6.16
N GLU A 142 -16.57 16.93 6.98
CA GLU A 142 -16.92 17.74 8.15
C GLU A 142 -15.71 17.98 9.08
N TYR A 143 -14.75 17.07 9.07
CA TYR A 143 -13.55 17.07 9.91
C TYR A 143 -12.24 17.16 9.10
N ALA A 144 -12.25 17.90 7.98
CA ALA A 144 -11.12 18.02 7.07
C ALA A 144 -9.81 18.45 7.77
N ASP A 145 -9.90 19.38 8.71
CA ASP A 145 -8.73 19.87 9.47
C ASP A 145 -8.21 18.83 10.44
N ARG A 146 -9.10 18.06 11.10
CA ARG A 146 -8.69 16.97 12.00
C ARG A 146 -8.02 15.84 11.23
N ALA A 147 -8.55 15.50 10.05
CA ALA A 147 -7.92 14.53 9.17
C ALA A 147 -6.52 15.02 8.78
N ARG A 148 -6.39 16.27 8.32
CA ARG A 148 -5.08 16.84 7.96
C ARG A 148 -4.11 16.82 9.15
N ALA A 149 -4.53 17.29 10.32
CA ALA A 149 -3.68 17.30 11.51
C ALA A 149 -3.23 15.90 11.91
N ALA A 150 -4.13 14.92 11.92
CA ALA A 150 -3.80 13.52 12.19
C ALA A 150 -2.81 12.96 11.16
N GLY A 151 -3.02 13.21 9.86
CA GLY A 151 -2.10 12.73 8.83
C GLY A 151 -0.72 13.40 8.86
N VAL A 152 -0.65 14.69 9.20
CA VAL A 152 0.62 15.41 9.38
C VAL A 152 1.37 14.87 10.60
N LEU A 153 0.68 14.69 11.73
CA LEU A 153 1.26 14.08 12.93
C LEU A 153 1.74 12.65 12.65
N ALA A 154 0.96 11.87 11.90
CA ALA A 154 1.28 10.51 11.51
C ALA A 154 2.58 10.43 10.69
N TYR A 155 2.54 10.87 9.43
CA TYR A 155 3.65 10.65 8.50
C TYR A 155 4.79 11.63 8.70
N GLY A 156 4.50 12.86 9.13
CA GLY A 156 5.55 13.80 9.56
C GLY A 156 6.25 13.32 10.82
N GLY A 157 5.49 12.75 11.77
CA GLY A 157 6.05 12.15 12.99
C GLY A 157 6.92 10.93 12.69
N ILE A 158 6.47 10.02 11.82
CA ILE A 158 7.27 8.86 11.37
C ILE A 158 8.60 9.35 10.77
N ALA A 159 8.57 10.29 9.83
CA ALA A 159 9.79 10.83 9.22
C ALA A 159 10.77 11.40 10.27
N VAL A 160 10.25 12.11 11.28
CA VAL A 160 11.07 12.66 12.37
C VAL A 160 11.63 11.56 13.26
N ILE A 161 10.83 10.56 13.63
CA ILE A 161 11.27 9.43 14.46
C ILE A 161 12.41 8.69 13.78
N GLU A 162 12.30 8.37 12.49
CA GLU A 162 13.35 7.68 11.73
C GLU A 162 14.66 8.48 11.69
N VAL A 163 14.59 9.80 11.54
CA VAL A 163 15.79 10.67 11.59
C VAL A 163 16.38 10.69 13.00
N LEU A 164 15.56 10.75 14.03
CA LEU A 164 16.01 10.76 15.43
C LEU A 164 16.62 9.42 15.86
N ASP A 165 16.08 8.30 15.37
CA ASP A 165 16.62 6.96 15.61
C ASP A 165 18.03 6.81 15.07
N VAL A 166 18.29 7.30 13.85
CA VAL A 166 19.64 7.36 13.25
C VAL A 166 20.61 8.24 14.05
N LEU A 167 20.08 9.21 14.81
CA LEU A 167 20.85 10.08 15.70
C LEU A 167 20.92 9.55 17.13
N ASP A 168 20.48 8.30 17.38
CA ASP A 168 20.41 7.65 18.68
C ASP A 168 19.59 8.43 19.74
N VAL A 169 18.60 9.22 19.29
CA VAL A 169 17.72 9.99 20.17
C VAL A 169 16.46 9.19 20.49
N SER A 170 16.30 8.80 21.75
CA SER A 170 15.15 8.02 22.20
C SER A 170 13.84 8.81 22.15
N THR A 171 12.83 8.27 21.48
CA THR A 171 11.47 8.84 21.38
C THR A 171 10.41 7.87 21.94
N PRO A 172 10.41 7.59 23.25
CA PRO A 172 9.51 6.60 23.84
C PRO A 172 8.05 6.98 23.62
N GLY A 173 7.26 6.04 23.10
CA GLY A 173 5.82 6.22 22.85
C GLY A 173 5.46 7.04 21.58
N ALA A 174 6.42 7.72 20.95
CA ALA A 174 6.16 8.53 19.76
C ALA A 174 5.63 7.69 18.58
N GLY A 175 6.17 6.47 18.40
CA GLY A 175 5.70 5.54 17.37
C GLY A 175 4.24 5.12 17.56
N LEU A 176 3.81 4.90 18.81
CA LEU A 176 2.41 4.58 19.12
C LEU A 176 1.47 5.75 18.82
N ILE A 177 1.89 6.98 19.15
CA ILE A 177 1.13 8.20 18.82
C ILE A 177 1.00 8.34 17.29
N CYS A 178 2.10 8.15 16.55
CA CYS A 178 2.08 8.22 15.09
C CYS A 178 1.19 7.14 14.49
N GLY A 179 1.27 5.89 14.99
CA GLY A 179 0.41 4.79 14.53
C GLY A 179 -1.08 5.05 14.78
N LEU A 180 -1.45 5.59 15.95
CA LEU A 180 -2.82 6.02 16.22
C LEU A 180 -3.26 7.16 15.30
N ALA A 181 -2.36 8.11 15.01
CA ALA A 181 -2.63 9.19 14.07
C ALA A 181 -2.84 8.67 12.63
N VAL A 182 -2.06 7.68 12.19
CA VAL A 182 -2.26 6.98 10.89
C VAL A 182 -3.66 6.35 10.86
N LEU A 183 -4.06 5.66 11.93
CA LEU A 183 -5.37 5.01 12.02
C LEU A 183 -6.51 6.04 11.89
N VAL A 184 -6.46 7.12 12.68
CA VAL A 184 -7.46 8.20 12.66
C VAL A 184 -7.54 8.84 11.28
N TRP A 185 -6.38 9.17 10.68
CA TRP A 185 -6.34 9.75 9.35
C TRP A 185 -6.97 8.80 8.31
N THR A 186 -6.58 7.53 8.31
CA THR A 186 -7.05 6.52 7.35
C THR A 186 -8.56 6.36 7.44
N VAL A 187 -9.12 6.24 8.66
CA VAL A 187 -10.58 6.12 8.87
C VAL A 187 -11.32 7.35 8.34
N LEU A 188 -10.83 8.56 8.61
CA LEU A 188 -11.46 9.79 8.14
C LEU A 188 -11.41 9.91 6.61
N VAL A 189 -10.28 9.56 5.98
CA VAL A 189 -10.16 9.53 4.52
C VAL A 189 -11.09 8.49 3.89
N LEU A 190 -11.17 7.28 4.44
CA LEU A 190 -12.07 6.24 3.92
C LEU A 190 -13.54 6.64 4.05
N ARG A 191 -13.92 7.27 5.16
CA ARG A 191 -15.27 7.81 5.35
C ARG A 191 -15.61 8.88 4.32
N ALA A 192 -14.65 9.74 3.99
CA ALA A 192 -14.80 10.77 2.98
C ALA A 192 -14.91 10.17 1.58
N GLN A 193 -14.00 9.28 1.20
CA GLN A 193 -14.03 8.54 -0.07
C GLN A 193 -15.34 7.78 -0.26
N ARG A 194 -15.92 7.21 0.80
CA ARG A 194 -17.22 6.51 0.73
C ARG A 194 -18.39 7.44 0.39
N ARG A 195 -18.32 8.71 0.78
CA ARG A 195 -19.36 9.72 0.53
C ARG A 195 -19.18 10.45 -0.79
N ASP A 196 -17.98 10.39 -1.35
CA ASP A 196 -17.62 11.08 -2.57
C ASP A 196 -17.76 10.15 -3.78
N SER A 197 -18.57 10.57 -4.75
CA SER A 197 -18.88 9.74 -5.92
C SER A 197 -17.67 9.43 -6.79
N ARG A 198 -16.58 10.21 -6.68
CA ARG A 198 -15.34 10.00 -7.44
C ARG A 198 -14.67 8.65 -7.14
N TRP A 199 -14.81 8.14 -5.93
CA TRP A 199 -14.22 6.86 -5.54
C TRP A 199 -15.24 5.73 -5.64
N ARG A 200 -14.78 4.58 -6.14
CA ARG A 200 -15.62 3.40 -6.24
C ARG A 200 -15.70 2.70 -4.88
N PRO A 201 -16.84 2.06 -4.53
CA PRO A 201 -16.97 1.31 -3.28
C PRO A 201 -15.88 0.25 -3.08
N ALA A 202 -15.46 -0.41 -4.16
CA ALA A 202 -14.38 -1.39 -4.12
C ALA A 202 -13.05 -0.81 -3.62
N THR A 203 -12.73 0.44 -3.98
CA THR A 203 -11.50 1.11 -3.54
C THR A 203 -11.54 1.37 -2.03
N VAL A 204 -12.68 1.82 -1.52
CA VAL A 204 -12.89 1.99 -0.07
C VAL A 204 -12.76 0.64 0.65
N VAL A 205 -13.30 -0.44 0.10
CA VAL A 205 -13.17 -1.80 0.68
C VAL A 205 -11.70 -2.22 0.76
N TYR A 206 -10.88 -1.96 -0.27
CA TYR A 206 -9.44 -2.24 -0.19
C TYR A 206 -8.75 -1.41 0.89
N GLY A 207 -9.11 -0.15 1.07
CA GLY A 207 -8.55 0.66 2.15
C GLY A 207 -8.98 0.21 3.54
N ILE A 208 -10.24 -0.22 3.72
CA ILE A 208 -10.71 -0.85 4.97
C ILE A 208 -9.96 -2.18 5.20
N ALA A 209 -9.77 -2.99 4.15
CA ALA A 209 -9.02 -4.22 4.26
C ALA A 209 -7.56 -3.96 4.65
N ALA A 210 -6.90 -2.96 4.07
CA ALA A 210 -5.55 -2.55 4.46
C ALA A 210 -5.46 -2.13 5.93
N LEU A 211 -6.51 -1.48 6.45
CA LEU A 211 -6.59 -1.06 7.85
C LEU A 211 -6.82 -2.23 8.82
N VAL A 212 -7.73 -3.15 8.46
CA VAL A 212 -8.20 -4.21 9.38
C VAL A 212 -7.37 -5.48 9.27
N ALA A 213 -6.79 -5.78 8.10
CA ALA A 213 -6.02 -7.00 7.90
C ALA A 213 -4.84 -7.13 8.89
N PRO A 214 -3.98 -6.12 9.11
CA PRO A 214 -2.90 -6.23 10.09
C PRO A 214 -3.41 -6.58 11.49
N VAL A 215 -4.53 -5.97 11.92
CA VAL A 215 -5.14 -6.23 13.24
C VAL A 215 -5.72 -7.63 13.32
N GLY A 216 -6.53 -8.02 12.34
CA GLY A 216 -7.15 -9.35 12.30
C GLY A 216 -6.10 -10.45 12.29
N VAL A 217 -5.00 -10.23 11.56
CA VAL A 217 -3.96 -11.24 11.49
C VAL A 217 -3.05 -11.24 12.72
N ALA A 218 -2.79 -10.08 13.35
CA ALA A 218 -2.13 -10.04 14.65
C ALA A 218 -2.93 -10.81 15.73
N LEU A 219 -4.26 -10.65 15.74
CA LEU A 219 -5.14 -11.39 16.66
C LEU A 219 -5.11 -12.91 16.39
N VAL A 220 -5.17 -13.32 15.13
CA VAL A 220 -5.08 -14.74 14.75
C VAL A 220 -3.72 -15.32 15.11
N GLY A 221 -2.63 -14.60 14.83
CA GLY A 221 -1.29 -15.09 15.16
C GLY A 221 -1.02 -15.17 16.67
N LEU A 222 -1.62 -14.28 17.47
CA LEU A 222 -1.61 -14.36 18.93
C LEU A 222 -2.37 -15.61 19.41
N LEU A 223 -3.57 -15.85 18.87
CA LEU A 223 -4.39 -17.02 19.20
C LEU A 223 -3.71 -18.35 18.84
N LEU A 224 -2.95 -18.37 17.76
CA LEU A 224 -2.24 -19.56 17.29
C LEU A 224 -0.84 -19.73 17.90
N ALA A 225 -0.35 -18.78 18.71
CA ALA A 225 1.02 -18.74 19.23
C ALA A 225 2.10 -18.81 18.11
N ILE A 226 1.78 -18.31 16.92
CA ILE A 226 2.65 -18.30 15.73
C ILE A 226 3.34 -16.92 15.58
N LEU A 227 2.99 -15.95 16.41
CA LEU A 227 3.26 -14.52 16.15
C LEU A 227 4.75 -14.14 16.18
N GLU A 228 5.58 -14.78 17.01
CA GLU A 228 6.99 -14.38 17.17
C GLU A 228 7.80 -14.44 15.86
N ASN A 229 7.47 -15.36 14.94
CA ASN A 229 8.24 -15.55 13.69
C ASN A 229 7.58 -14.98 12.42
N HIS A 230 6.33 -14.49 12.51
CA HIS A 230 5.54 -14.18 11.32
C HIS A 230 4.97 -12.76 11.27
N ALA A 231 5.20 -11.92 12.27
CA ALA A 231 4.69 -10.54 12.28
C ALA A 231 5.04 -9.75 10.99
N ASN A 232 6.26 -9.95 10.45
CA ASN A 232 6.72 -9.31 9.21
C ASN A 232 5.93 -9.75 7.96
N ASP A 233 5.52 -11.03 7.90
CA ASP A 233 4.67 -11.55 6.81
C ASP A 233 3.33 -10.80 6.74
N LEU A 234 2.78 -10.48 7.90
CA LEU A 234 1.44 -9.91 8.04
C LEU A 234 1.43 -8.42 7.74
N THR A 235 2.45 -7.72 8.22
CA THR A 235 2.70 -6.31 7.86
C THR A 235 2.84 -6.18 6.34
N SER A 236 3.65 -7.03 5.71
CA SER A 236 3.84 -7.01 4.24
C SER A 236 2.55 -7.26 3.45
N ALA A 237 1.66 -8.14 3.92
CA ALA A 237 0.35 -8.32 3.30
C ALA A 237 -0.57 -7.08 3.44
N GLY A 238 -0.55 -6.43 4.61
CA GLY A 238 -1.21 -5.15 4.84
C GLY A 238 -0.68 -4.07 3.90
N ASP A 239 0.64 -4.08 3.67
CA ASP A 239 1.31 -3.13 2.81
C ASP A 239 0.89 -3.30 1.34
N ALA A 240 0.79 -4.53 0.86
CA ALA A 240 0.25 -4.82 -0.46
C ALA A 240 -1.18 -4.27 -0.63
N LEU A 241 -2.04 -4.39 0.39
CA LEU A 241 -3.39 -3.83 0.38
C LEU A 241 -3.39 -2.30 0.40
N MET A 242 -2.48 -1.67 1.14
CA MET A 242 -2.28 -0.23 1.14
C MET A 242 -1.87 0.27 -0.26
N VAL A 243 -0.91 -0.40 -0.92
CA VAL A 243 -0.49 -0.09 -2.30
C VAL A 243 -1.67 -0.21 -3.27
N ILE A 244 -2.48 -1.27 -3.15
CA ILE A 244 -3.70 -1.44 -3.95
C ILE A 244 -4.65 -0.27 -3.72
N TRP A 245 -4.89 0.11 -2.47
CA TRP A 245 -5.77 1.24 -2.15
C TRP A 245 -5.26 2.54 -2.78
N LEU A 246 -3.97 2.86 -2.60
CA LEU A 246 -3.35 4.06 -3.18
C LEU A 246 -3.48 4.10 -4.72
N ALA A 247 -3.07 3.03 -5.39
CA ALA A 247 -3.11 2.96 -6.84
C ALA A 247 -4.55 2.99 -7.37
N ARG A 248 -5.49 2.34 -6.69
CA ARG A 248 -6.92 2.39 -7.07
C ARG A 248 -7.54 3.75 -6.81
N SER A 249 -7.20 4.43 -5.72
CA SER A 249 -7.62 5.81 -5.50
C SER A 249 -7.11 6.73 -6.62
N ALA A 250 -5.88 6.51 -7.11
CA ALA A 250 -5.35 7.24 -8.26
C ALA A 250 -6.10 6.90 -9.58
N HIS A 251 -6.47 5.63 -9.76
CA HIS A 251 -7.26 5.18 -10.91
C HIS A 251 -8.67 5.74 -10.94
N ASP A 252 -9.35 5.74 -9.79
CA ASP A 252 -10.72 6.22 -9.66
C ASP A 252 -10.79 7.73 -9.92
N LEU A 253 -9.79 8.50 -9.48
CA LEU A 253 -9.66 9.92 -9.85
C LEU A 253 -9.54 10.15 -11.36
N ALA A 254 -9.17 9.14 -12.16
CA ALA A 254 -9.03 9.24 -13.61
C ALA A 254 -10.15 8.52 -14.37
N ASP A 255 -11.20 8.07 -13.68
CA ASP A 255 -12.27 7.30 -14.27
C ASP A 255 -13.17 8.20 -15.16
N PRO A 256 -13.36 7.88 -16.45
CA PRO A 256 -14.17 8.70 -17.37
C PRO A 256 -15.65 8.83 -16.98
N ARG A 257 -16.14 7.97 -16.08
CA ARG A 257 -17.56 7.87 -15.71
C ARG A 257 -18.10 9.08 -14.94
N HIS A 258 -17.21 9.95 -14.47
CA HIS A 258 -17.56 11.12 -13.69
C HIS A 258 -17.71 12.38 -14.56
N GLN A 259 -17.62 12.27 -15.89
CA GLN A 259 -17.99 13.37 -16.77
C GLN A 259 -19.51 13.54 -16.79
N PRO A 260 -20.03 14.78 -16.63
CA PRO A 260 -21.42 15.08 -16.91
C PRO A 260 -21.76 14.63 -18.33
N SER A 261 -22.88 13.94 -18.52
CA SER A 261 -23.37 13.68 -19.87
C SER A 261 -23.51 15.00 -20.61
N PRO A 262 -23.04 15.11 -21.87
CA PRO A 262 -23.26 16.31 -22.66
C PRO A 262 -24.76 16.60 -22.72
N ALA A 263 -25.14 17.86 -22.52
CA ALA A 263 -26.53 18.27 -22.63
C ALA A 263 -27.04 17.93 -24.04
N PRO A 264 -28.27 17.40 -24.19
CA PRO A 264 -28.82 17.14 -25.51
C PRO A 264 -28.90 18.47 -26.27
N SER A 265 -28.18 18.52 -27.40
CA SER A 265 -28.21 19.61 -28.37
C SER A 265 -29.53 19.63 -29.14
#